data_AF-A0A815H022-F1
#
_entry.id   AF-A0A815H022-F1
#
_cell.length_a   1.000
_cell.length_b   1.000
_cell.length_c   1.000
_cell.angle_alpha   90.00
_cell.angle_beta   90.00
_cell.angle_gamma   90.00
#
_symmetry.space_group_name_H-M   'P 1'
#
loop_
_entity.id
_entity.type
_entity.pdbx_description
1 polymer ?
#
loop_
_entity_poly.entity_id
_entity_poly.type
_entity_poly.pdbx_seq_one_letter_code
_entity_poly.pdbx_strand_id
1 'polypeptide(L)'
;SMYAFPRIDIPQKAQEIAKHQNMAPDTFYCLALLEKTGISVVPGSGFHQRPGTYHFRATILPPVEQMKQLVDKFRTFHLSFLKEWE
;
A
#
# COMPACT_ATOMS: atom_id res chain seq x y z
N SER A 1 5.82 14.66 13.85
CA SER A 1 5.90 14.20 12.43
C SER A 1 4.50 14.28 11.82
N MET A 2 4.40 14.30 10.48
CA MET A 2 3.13 14.40 9.72
C MET A 2 2.86 13.17 8.84
N TYR A 3 3.56 12.07 9.09
CA TYR A 3 3.50 10.86 8.27
C TYR A 3 3.28 9.61 9.12
N ALA A 4 2.51 8.68 8.57
CA ALA A 4 2.45 7.29 9.03
C ALA A 4 3.24 6.41 8.04
N PHE A 5 3.81 5.31 8.56
CA PHE A 5 4.55 4.33 7.75
C PHE A 5 4.06 2.90 8.03
N PRO A 6 2.83 2.54 7.63
CA PRO A 6 2.27 1.23 7.94
C PRO A 6 3.03 0.12 7.22
N ARG A 7 3.19 -1.02 7.90
CA ARG A 7 3.61 -2.27 7.28
C ARG A 7 2.40 -2.95 6.65
N ILE A 8 2.62 -3.57 5.49
CA ILE A 8 1.65 -4.44 4.82
C ILE A 8 2.28 -5.81 4.60
N ASP A 9 1.51 -6.85 4.91
CA ASP A 9 1.88 -8.22 4.57
C ASP A 9 1.28 -8.53 3.20
N ILE A 10 2.16 -8.61 2.19
CA ILE A 10 1.76 -8.82 0.79
C ILE A 10 1.82 -10.33 0.50
N PRO A 11 0.75 -10.94 -0.02
CA PRO A 11 0.74 -12.37 -0.36
C PRO A 11 1.84 -12.74 -1.36
N GLN A 12 2.36 -13.97 -1.25
CA GLN A 12 3.49 -14.43 -2.07
C GLN A 12 3.19 -14.34 -3.57
N LYS A 13 1.97 -14.69 -4.00
CA LYS A 13 1.54 -14.58 -5.41
C LYS A 13 1.67 -13.15 -5.94
N ALA A 14 1.25 -12.15 -5.14
CA ALA A 14 1.40 -10.74 -5.51
C ALA A 14 2.87 -10.31 -5.57
N GLN A 15 3.73 -10.83 -4.67
CA GLN A 15 5.16 -10.55 -4.72
C GLN A 15 5.82 -11.12 -5.99
N GLU A 16 5.43 -12.34 -6.39
CA GLU A 16 5.93 -12.99 -7.60
C GLU A 16 5.54 -12.20 -8.86
N ILE A 17 4.28 -11.75 -8.94
CA ILE A 17 3.80 -10.92 -10.06
C ILE A 17 4.53 -9.59 -10.12
N ALA A 18 4.70 -8.90 -8.98
CA ALA A 18 5.47 -7.68 -8.91
C ALA A 18 6.90 -7.90 -9.45
N LYS A 19 7.54 -9.00 -9.05
CA LYS A 19 8.87 -9.38 -9.55
C LYS A 19 8.88 -9.65 -11.06
N HIS A 20 7.89 -10.36 -11.60
CA HIS A 20 7.75 -10.58 -13.04
C HIS A 20 7.58 -9.27 -13.82
N GLN A 21 7.00 -8.24 -13.21
CA GLN A 21 6.87 -6.89 -13.77
C GLN A 21 8.08 -5.99 -13.49
N ASN A 22 9.19 -6.53 -12.96
CA ASN A 22 10.38 -5.78 -12.54
C ASN A 22 10.06 -4.65 -11.52
N MET A 23 9.13 -4.92 -10.62
CA MET A 23 8.61 -3.96 -9.65
C MET A 23 8.78 -4.48 -8.21
N ALA A 24 9.03 -3.58 -7.27
CA ALA A 24 9.00 -3.92 -5.85
C ALA A 24 7.54 -4.24 -5.41
N PRO A 25 7.31 -5.22 -4.51
CA PRO A 25 5.95 -5.59 -4.10
C PRO A 25 5.13 -4.46 -3.49
N ASP A 26 5.77 -3.56 -2.73
CA ASP A 26 5.08 -2.37 -2.19
C ASP A 26 4.72 -1.36 -3.27
N THR A 27 5.56 -1.15 -4.28
CA THR A 27 5.22 -0.33 -5.46
C THR A 27 4.02 -0.91 -6.19
N PHE A 28 3.97 -2.24 -6.37
CA PHE A 28 2.83 -2.91 -6.98
C PHE A 28 1.54 -2.68 -6.19
N TYR A 29 1.59 -2.84 -4.87
CA TYR A 29 0.46 -2.56 -3.98
C TYR A 29 0.01 -1.08 -4.04
N CYS A 30 0.95 -0.14 -4.02
CA CYS A 30 0.65 1.30 -4.06
C CYS A 30 0.04 1.73 -5.40
N LEU A 31 0.49 1.16 -6.52
CA LEU A 31 -0.12 1.41 -7.83
C LEU A 31 -1.53 0.84 -7.93
N ALA A 32 -1.73 -0.41 -7.48
CA ALA A 32 -3.06 -1.02 -7.45
C ALA A 32 -4.03 -0.22 -6.57
N LEU A 33 -3.56 0.32 -5.44
CA LEU A 33 -4.35 1.21 -4.57
C LEU A 33 -4.74 2.48 -5.32
N LEU A 34 -3.78 3.13 -5.98
CA LEU A 34 -4.01 4.36 -6.73
C LEU A 34 -5.04 4.12 -7.85
N GLU A 35 -4.88 3.07 -8.63
CA GLU A 35 -5.78 2.73 -9.74
C GLU A 35 -7.21 2.43 -9.27
N LYS A 36 -7.37 1.67 -8.18
CA LYS A 36 -8.70 1.26 -7.69
C LYS A 36 -9.41 2.31 -6.86
N THR A 37 -8.68 3.20 -6.18
CA THR A 37 -9.28 4.11 -5.18
C THR A 37 -9.01 5.60 -5.42
N GLY A 38 -8.04 5.93 -6.28
CA GLY A 38 -7.51 7.28 -6.46
C GLY A 38 -6.58 7.75 -5.34
N ILE A 39 -6.28 6.92 -4.35
CA ILE A 39 -5.41 7.29 -3.22
C ILE A 39 -3.94 7.10 -3.63
N SER A 40 -3.17 8.20 -3.59
CA SER A 40 -1.72 8.17 -3.81
C SER A 40 -0.94 8.13 -2.50
N VAL A 41 -0.04 7.15 -2.39
CA VAL A 41 0.92 6.98 -1.29
C VAL A 41 2.30 6.64 -1.84
N VAL A 42 3.33 6.81 -1.01
CA VAL A 42 4.71 6.54 -1.44
C VAL A 42 5.14 5.13 -1.00
N PRO A 43 5.62 4.26 -1.88
CA PRO A 43 6.05 2.91 -1.51
C PRO A 43 7.30 2.92 -0.60
N GLY A 44 7.38 1.93 0.27
CA GLY A 44 8.45 1.77 1.27
C GLY A 44 9.84 1.49 0.67
N SER A 45 9.90 0.99 -0.56
CA SER A 45 11.12 0.61 -1.29
C SER A 45 12.07 1.79 -1.50
N GLY A 46 11.57 3.03 -1.45
CA GLY A 46 12.40 4.25 -1.47
C GLY A 46 13.01 4.65 -0.12
N PHE A 47 12.71 3.94 0.98
CA PHE A 47 12.99 4.39 2.36
C PHE A 47 13.89 3.45 3.17
N HIS A 48 14.75 2.66 2.52
CA HIS A 48 15.66 1.71 3.21
C HIS A 48 14.95 0.78 4.21
N GLN A 49 13.73 0.34 3.89
CA GLN A 49 12.99 -0.60 4.73
C GLN A 49 13.73 -1.93 4.90
N ARG A 50 13.43 -2.65 5.99
CA ARG A 50 14.05 -3.96 6.27
C ARG A 50 13.74 -4.94 5.12
N PRO A 51 14.73 -5.73 4.63
CA PRO A 51 14.49 -6.76 3.63
C PRO A 51 13.38 -7.74 4.06
N GLY A 52 12.51 -8.11 3.11
CA GLY A 52 11.36 -8.99 3.36
C GLY A 52 10.18 -8.32 4.07
N THR A 53 10.22 -7.00 4.27
CA THR A 53 9.08 -6.22 4.77
C THR A 53 8.68 -5.17 3.75
N TYR A 54 7.38 -4.84 3.74
CA TYR A 54 6.79 -3.93 2.77
C TYR A 54 5.99 -2.88 3.51
N HIS A 55 6.13 -1.62 3.08
CA HIS A 55 5.49 -0.49 3.72
C HIS A 55 5.00 0.50 2.68
N PHE A 56 4.21 1.47 3.14
CA PHE A 56 3.97 2.70 2.40
C PHE A 56 3.97 3.89 3.36
N ARG A 57 4.22 5.08 2.84
CA ARG A 57 4.12 6.33 3.59
C ARG A 57 2.83 7.05 3.22
N ALA A 58 2.03 7.36 4.23
CA ALA A 58 0.82 8.18 4.09
C ALA A 58 0.94 9.47 4.92
N THR A 59 0.31 10.54 4.46
CA THR A 59 0.16 11.79 5.22
C THR A 59 -1.02 11.68 6.17
N ILE A 60 -0.88 12.24 7.37
CA ILE A 60 -1.96 12.36 8.37
C ILE A 60 -2.44 13.81 8.53
N LEU A 61 -2.29 14.60 7.46
CA LEU A 61 -2.65 16.00 7.37
C LEU A 61 -4.14 16.27 7.10
N PRO A 62 -4.90 15.41 6.38
CA PRO A 62 -6.31 15.66 6.14
C PRO A 62 -7.13 15.74 7.44
N PRO A 63 -8.25 16.48 7.46
CA PRO A 63 -9.18 16.50 8.59
C PRO A 63 -9.71 15.09 8.95
N VAL A 64 -10.07 14.88 10.21
CA VAL A 64 -10.51 13.57 10.74
C VAL A 64 -11.62 12.94 9.91
N GLU A 65 -12.61 13.70 9.47
CA GLU A 65 -13.71 13.16 8.66
C GLU A 65 -13.25 12.67 7.28
N GLN A 66 -12.29 13.37 6.65
CA GLN A 66 -11.69 12.90 5.39
C GLN A 66 -10.80 11.68 5.63
N MET A 67 -10.08 11.64 6.75
CA MET A 67 -9.28 10.49 7.15
C MET A 67 -10.13 9.24 7.34
N LYS A 68 -11.33 9.34 7.94
CA LYS A 68 -12.26 8.20 8.07
C LYS A 68 -12.62 7.62 6.71
N GLN A 69 -13.02 8.48 5.76
CA GLN A 69 -13.34 8.05 4.40
C GLN A 69 -12.16 7.40 3.68
N LEU A 70 -10.96 7.95 3.86
CA LEU A 70 -9.72 7.41 3.29
C LEU A 70 -9.40 6.04 3.88
N VAL A 71 -9.50 5.88 5.20
CA VAL A 71 -9.29 4.61 5.89
C VAL A 71 -10.29 3.54 5.44
N ASP A 72 -11.56 3.89 5.25
CA ASP A 72 -12.59 2.95 4.77
C ASP A 72 -12.34 2.48 3.33
N LYS A 73 -11.91 3.40 2.45
CA LYS A 73 -11.48 3.06 1.08
C LYS A 73 -10.25 2.16 1.09
N PHE A 74 -9.27 2.48 1.92
CA PHE A 74 -8.07 1.66 2.13
C PHE A 74 -8.43 0.25 2.60
N ARG A 75 -9.31 0.14 3.61
CA ARG A 75 -9.74 -1.14 4.16
C ARG A 75 -10.40 -2.00 3.09
N THR A 76 -11.35 -1.42 2.37
CA THR A 76 -12.05 -2.13 1.28
C THR A 76 -11.07 -2.62 0.23
N PHE A 77 -10.18 -1.74 -0.24
CA PHE A 77 -9.14 -2.11 -1.20
C PHE A 77 -8.22 -3.20 -0.67
N HIS A 78 -7.69 -3.06 0.55
CA HIS A 78 -6.73 -3.99 1.12
C HIS A 78 -7.33 -5.40 1.25
N LEU A 79 -8.57 -5.52 1.75
CA LEU A 79 -9.25 -6.81 1.85
C LEU A 79 -9.52 -7.44 0.48
N SER A 80 -9.95 -6.64 -0.51
CA SER A 80 -10.12 -7.13 -1.88
C SER A 80 -8.79 -7.56 -2.52
N PHE A 81 -7.72 -6.81 -2.30
CA PHE A 81 -6.38 -7.13 -2.79
C PHE A 81 -5.87 -8.45 -2.18
N LEU A 82 -6.04 -8.64 -0.87
CA LEU A 82 -5.66 -9.89 -0.22
C LEU A 82 -6.42 -11.08 -0.80
N LYS A 83 -7.73 -10.95 -1.01
CA LYS A 83 -8.55 -12.02 -1.59
C LYS A 83 -8.18 -12.35 -3.04
N GLU A 84 -7.80 -11.34 -3.83
CA GLU A 84 -7.39 -11.51 -5.22
C GLU A 84 -6.07 -12.30 -5.34
N TRP A 85 -5.19 -12.15 -4.36
CA TRP A 85 -3.84 -12.72 -4.37
C TRP A 85 -3.59 -13.77 -3.28
N GLU A 86 -4.66 -14.24 -2.63
CA GLU A 86 -4.66 -15.37 -1.68
C GLU A 86 -4.18 -16.65 -2.34
#